data_AF-A0A1S2QZ04-F1
#
_entry.id   AF-A0A1S2QZ04-F1
#
_cell.length_a   1.000
_cell.length_b   1.000
_cell.length_c   1.000
_cell.angle_alpha   90.00
_cell.angle_beta   90.00
_cell.angle_gamma   90.00
#
_symmetry.space_group_name_H-M   'P 1'
#
loop_
_entity.id
_entity.type
_entity.pdbx_description
1 polymer ?
#
loop_
_entity_poly.entity_id
_entity_poly.type
_entity_poly.pdbx_seq_one_letter_code
_entity_poly.pdbx_strand_id
1 'polypeptide(L)'
;MKKFLSLFMAGFIILLMFVVPGSPVKADCGCNVSPIVGAEKNKIVAKLISNEEFKKVKLNSIHEGYSWKGVKAIEVIKDNDNGIILVGVPFINKDGSVEMFAFMDGHFLGISPSH
;
A
#
# COMPACT_ATOMS: atom_id res chain seq x y z
N MET A 1 -35.41 -26.55 23.08
CA MET A 1 -34.62 -26.14 21.89
C MET A 1 -34.83 -24.67 21.45
N LYS A 2 -35.19 -23.73 22.34
CA LYS A 2 -35.37 -22.30 21.97
C LYS A 2 -34.09 -21.45 22.16
N LYS A 3 -33.21 -21.84 23.09
CA LYS A 3 -31.99 -21.08 23.43
C LYS A 3 -30.86 -21.25 22.42
N PHE A 4 -30.79 -22.41 21.76
CA PHE A 4 -29.80 -22.67 20.69
C PHE A 4 -30.11 -21.94 19.38
N LEU A 5 -31.41 -21.72 19.09
CA LEU A 5 -31.83 -21.00 17.88
C LEU A 5 -31.49 -19.51 17.96
N SER A 6 -31.61 -18.92 19.14
CA SER A 6 -31.20 -17.52 19.41
C SER A 6 -29.69 -17.32 19.27
N LEU A 7 -28.88 -18.30 19.68
CA LEU A 7 -27.42 -18.23 19.58
C LEU A 7 -26.93 -18.33 18.13
N PHE A 8 -27.57 -19.14 17.29
CA PHE A 8 -27.25 -19.27 15.88
C PHE A 8 -27.60 -18.00 15.08
N MET A 9 -28.75 -17.39 15.35
CA MET A 9 -29.17 -16.15 14.67
C MET A 9 -28.29 -14.95 15.03
N ALA A 10 -27.89 -14.82 16.30
CA ALA A 10 -26.99 -13.75 16.73
C ALA A 10 -25.58 -13.88 16.13
N GLY A 11 -25.05 -15.11 16.03
CA GLY A 11 -23.75 -15.36 15.38
C GLY A 11 -23.75 -15.07 13.88
N PHE A 12 -24.87 -15.31 13.19
CA PHE A 12 -24.99 -15.08 11.75
C PHE A 12 -25.01 -13.60 11.38
N ILE A 13 -25.62 -12.75 12.22
CA ILE A 13 -25.69 -11.29 12.00
C ILE A 13 -24.31 -10.64 12.11
N ILE A 14 -23.46 -11.11 13.04
CA ILE A 14 -22.10 -10.58 13.22
C ILE A 14 -21.21 -10.95 12.02
N LEU A 15 -21.40 -12.15 11.44
CA LEU A 15 -20.62 -12.59 10.28
C LEU A 15 -20.91 -11.75 9.03
N LEU A 16 -22.16 -11.29 8.86
CA LEU A 16 -22.59 -10.48 7.71
C LEU A 16 -22.01 -9.05 7.72
N MET A 17 -21.63 -8.53 8.89
CA MET A 17 -21.00 -7.19 9.00
C MET A 17 -19.56 -7.15 8.48
N PHE A 18 -18.91 -8.31 8.29
CA PHE A 18 -17.54 -8.40 7.74
C PHE A 18 -17.48 -8.64 6.23
N VAL A 19 -18.62 -8.72 5.53
CA VAL A 19 -18.69 -9.09 4.10
C VAL A 19 -19.02 -7.90 3.20
N VAL A 20 -18.80 -6.67 3.65
CA VAL A 20 -18.81 -5.53 2.72
C VAL A 20 -17.39 -5.37 2.16
N PRO A 21 -17.08 -5.90 0.97
CA PRO A 21 -15.89 -5.44 0.27
C PRO A 21 -16.07 -3.96 0.03
N GLY A 22 -15.33 -3.13 0.78
CA GLY A 22 -15.12 -1.74 0.41
C GLY A 22 -14.59 -1.76 -1.02
N SER A 23 -15.45 -1.43 -1.98
CA SER A 23 -15.05 -1.32 -3.37
C SER A 23 -14.09 -0.13 -3.42
N PRO A 24 -12.82 -0.30 -3.76
CA PRO A 24 -11.97 0.85 -4.00
C PRO A 24 -12.56 1.56 -5.21
N VAL A 25 -13.16 2.73 -4.98
CA VAL A 25 -13.54 3.64 -6.05
C VAL A 25 -12.23 4.06 -6.68
N LYS A 26 -11.87 3.39 -7.79
CA LYS A 26 -10.66 3.69 -8.54
C LYS A 26 -10.84 5.08 -9.15
N ALA A 27 -10.39 6.11 -8.45
CA ALA A 27 -10.31 7.45 -9.00
C ALA A 27 -9.25 7.40 -10.09
N ASP A 28 -9.69 7.44 -11.35
CA ASP A 28 -8.80 7.55 -12.50
C ASP A 28 -8.24 8.97 -12.52
N CYS A 29 -7.01 9.14 -12.05
CA CYS A 29 -6.33 10.43 -11.94
C CYS A 29 -5.86 11.00 -13.29
N GLY A 30 -6.27 10.39 -14.42
CA GLY A 30 -5.91 10.85 -15.77
C GLY A 30 -4.42 10.72 -16.08
N CYS A 31 -3.65 10.05 -15.21
CA CYS A 31 -2.23 9.79 -15.43
C CYS A 31 -2.09 8.62 -16.40
N ASN A 32 -1.39 8.82 -17.51
CA ASN A 32 -1.02 7.75 -18.44
C ASN A 32 0.11 6.90 -17.84
N VAL A 33 -0.22 6.07 -16.86
CA VAL A 33 0.73 5.21 -16.15
C VAL A 33 0.40 3.73 -16.35
N SER A 34 1.42 2.90 -16.30
CA SER A 34 1.28 1.44 -16.36
C SER A 34 2.02 0.75 -15.22
N PRO A 35 1.41 -0.26 -14.58
CA PRO A 35 2.05 -0.97 -13.49
C PRO A 35 3.20 -1.84 -14.02
N ILE A 36 4.33 -1.81 -13.34
CA ILE A 36 5.43 -2.77 -13.53
C ILE A 36 5.21 -3.92 -12.54
N VAL A 37 5.21 -5.16 -13.05
CA VAL A 37 4.92 -6.37 -12.28
C VAL A 37 6.00 -7.45 -12.46
N GLY A 38 5.89 -8.54 -11.70
CA GLY A 38 6.74 -9.72 -11.86
C GLY A 38 8.22 -9.48 -11.56
N ALA A 39 9.09 -10.12 -12.35
CA ALA A 39 10.54 -10.09 -12.13
C ALA A 39 11.14 -8.68 -12.26
N GLU A 40 10.57 -7.84 -13.14
CA GLU A 40 11.03 -6.47 -13.33
C GLU A 40 10.75 -5.61 -12.09
N LYS A 41 9.53 -5.69 -11.54
CA LYS A 41 9.19 -5.09 -10.25
C LYS A 41 10.18 -5.51 -9.16
N ASN A 42 10.48 -6.80 -9.06
CA ASN A 42 11.37 -7.31 -8.02
C ASN A 42 12.79 -6.73 -8.13
N LYS A 43 13.32 -6.53 -9.34
CA LYS A 43 14.63 -5.89 -9.56
C LYS A 43 14.63 -4.43 -9.09
N ILE A 44 13.61 -3.67 -9.45
CA ILE A 44 13.47 -2.25 -9.07
C ILE A 44 13.34 -2.13 -7.55
N VAL A 45 12.48 -2.94 -6.94
CA VAL A 45 12.30 -2.98 -5.49
C VAL A 45 13.59 -3.36 -4.77
N ALA A 46 14.30 -4.40 -5.24
CA ALA A 46 15.57 -4.81 -4.63
C ALA A 46 16.62 -3.70 -4.68
N LYS A 47 16.70 -2.96 -5.80
CA LYS A 47 17.58 -1.81 -5.95
C LYS A 47 17.20 -0.68 -4.98
N LEU A 48 15.91 -0.36 -4.87
CA LEU A 48 15.41 0.69 -3.97
C LEU A 48 15.71 0.35 -2.50
N ILE A 49 15.35 -0.86 -2.04
CA ILE A 49 15.51 -1.20 -0.61
C ILE A 49 16.97 -1.27 -0.16
N SER A 50 17.89 -1.47 -1.12
CA SER A 50 19.33 -1.47 -0.88
C SER A 50 19.93 -0.07 -0.80
N ASN A 51 19.20 0.95 -1.29
CA ASN A 51 19.63 2.36 -1.30
C ASN A 51 19.63 2.94 0.12
N GLU A 52 20.64 3.76 0.43
CA GLU A 52 20.80 4.42 1.74
C GLU A 52 19.70 5.42 2.07
N GLU A 53 19.20 6.16 1.07
CA GLU A 53 18.09 7.10 1.22
C GLU A 53 16.81 6.38 1.64
N PHE A 54 16.49 5.24 1.01
CA PHE A 54 15.37 4.41 1.44
C PHE A 54 15.54 3.95 2.90
N LYS A 55 16.72 3.45 3.27
CA LYS A 55 16.99 2.97 4.64
C LYS A 55 16.81 4.10 5.65
N LYS A 56 17.28 5.31 5.33
CA LYS A 56 17.13 6.51 6.16
C LYS A 56 15.66 6.92 6.30
N VAL A 57 14.92 7.01 5.20
CA VAL A 57 13.48 7.34 5.22
C VAL A 57 12.73 6.32 6.05
N LYS A 58 12.93 5.02 5.79
CA LYS A 58 12.29 3.95 6.55
C LYS A 58 12.56 4.05 8.05
N LEU A 59 13.82 4.27 8.45
CA LEU A 59 14.19 4.37 9.86
C LEU A 59 13.50 5.58 10.51
N ASN A 60 13.54 6.74 9.85
CA ASN A 60 12.90 7.97 10.34
C ASN A 60 11.39 7.79 10.48
N SER A 61 10.73 7.20 9.47
CA SER A 61 9.29 6.93 9.51
C SER A 61 8.93 5.98 10.66
N ILE A 62 9.74 4.95 10.92
CA ILE A 62 9.50 4.07 12.08
C ILE A 62 9.60 4.85 13.40
N HIS A 63 10.58 5.76 13.54
CA HIS A 63 10.68 6.62 14.72
C HIS A 63 9.49 7.59 14.86
N GLU A 64 8.93 8.04 13.75
CA GLU A 64 7.73 8.87 13.71
C GLU A 64 6.45 8.10 14.03
N GLY A 65 6.49 6.77 14.09
CA GLY A 65 5.38 5.89 14.45
C GLY A 65 4.72 5.18 13.28
N TYR A 66 5.35 5.17 12.10
CA TYR A 66 4.87 4.41 10.95
C TYR A 66 5.31 2.94 11.00
N SER A 67 4.52 2.06 10.40
CA SER A 67 4.84 0.64 10.22
C SER A 67 4.91 0.26 8.74
N TRP A 68 5.99 -0.41 8.34
CA TRP A 68 6.19 -0.80 6.95
C TRP A 68 5.49 -2.12 6.62
N LYS A 69 4.69 -2.18 5.53
CA LYS A 69 3.97 -3.40 5.10
C LYS A 69 4.84 -4.43 4.36
N GLY A 70 6.14 -4.17 4.24
CA GLY A 70 7.10 -5.05 3.57
C GLY A 70 7.09 -4.93 2.04
N VAL A 71 8.00 -5.67 1.41
CA VAL A 71 8.33 -5.50 -0.02
C VAL A 71 7.23 -5.91 -1.00
N LYS A 72 6.35 -6.85 -0.61
CA LYS A 72 5.30 -7.36 -1.50
C LYS A 72 4.28 -6.28 -1.87
N ALA A 73 4.02 -5.38 -0.94
CA ALA A 73 3.04 -4.30 -1.06
C ALA A 73 3.58 -3.07 -1.81
N ILE A 74 4.88 -3.04 -2.15
CA ILE A 74 5.44 -1.92 -2.91
C ILE A 74 4.86 -1.91 -4.32
N GLU A 75 4.46 -0.74 -4.78
CA GLU A 75 3.94 -0.50 -6.11
C GLU A 75 5.00 0.15 -6.97
N VAL A 76 5.07 -0.27 -8.23
CA VAL A 76 5.99 0.31 -9.20
C VAL A 76 5.15 0.64 -10.43
N ILE A 77 5.19 1.91 -10.82
CA ILE A 77 4.48 2.40 -11.99
C ILE A 77 5.46 3.09 -12.93
N LYS A 78 5.17 2.98 -14.21
CA LYS A 78 5.86 3.71 -15.27
C LYS A 78 4.93 4.79 -15.81
N ASP A 79 5.41 6.02 -15.83
CA ASP A 79 4.83 7.06 -16.66
C ASP A 79 5.11 6.73 -18.13
N ASN A 80 4.07 6.51 -18.91
CA ASN A 80 4.20 6.12 -20.31
C ASN A 80 4.60 7.29 -21.21
N ASP A 81 4.36 8.54 -20.79
CA ASP A 81 4.66 9.73 -21.58
C ASP A 81 6.16 10.06 -21.50
N ASN A 82 6.74 9.94 -20.31
CA ASN A 82 8.15 10.31 -20.06
C ASN A 82 9.08 9.13 -19.76
N GLY A 83 8.53 7.92 -19.61
CA GLY A 83 9.29 6.70 -19.27
C GLY A 83 9.77 6.63 -17.81
N ILE A 84 9.34 7.56 -16.96
CA ILE A 84 9.77 7.71 -15.57
C ILE A 84 9.22 6.56 -14.73
N ILE A 85 10.06 6.00 -13.84
CA ILE A 85 9.65 4.95 -12.90
C ILE A 85 9.43 5.56 -11.51
N LEU A 86 8.21 5.42 -11.01
CA LEU A 86 7.83 5.80 -9.65
C LEU A 86 7.62 4.54 -8.81
N VAL A 87 8.09 4.58 -7.57
CA VAL A 87 7.95 3.50 -6.60
C VAL A 87 7.20 4.01 -5.38
N GLY A 88 5.99 3.48 -5.16
CA GLY A 88 5.18 3.75 -3.98
C GLY A 88 5.44 2.70 -2.90
N VAL A 89 5.97 3.12 -1.75
CA VAL A 89 6.22 2.24 -0.60
C VAL A 89 5.14 2.47 0.45
N PRO A 90 4.28 1.47 0.73
CA PRO A 90 3.21 1.65 1.70
C PRO A 90 3.72 1.56 3.14
N PHE A 91 3.36 2.57 3.92
CA PHE A 91 3.49 2.60 5.37
C PHE A 91 2.11 2.77 6.00
N ILE A 92 1.92 2.16 7.16
CA ILE A 92 0.74 2.36 8.01
C ILE A 92 1.08 3.48 8.98
N ASN A 93 0.27 4.52 9.04
CA ASN A 93 0.46 5.63 9.97
C ASN A 93 -0.16 5.31 11.35
N LYS A 94 -0.17 6.28 12.28
CA LYS A 94 -0.68 6.08 13.65
C LYS A 94 -2.19 5.83 13.73
N ASP A 95 -2.96 6.31 12.76
CA ASP A 95 -4.41 6.12 12.71
C ASP A 95 -4.80 4.79 12.04
N GLY A 96 -3.82 4.06 11.50
CA GLY A 96 -4.01 2.78 10.83
C GLY A 96 -4.26 2.90 9.32
N SER A 97 -4.32 4.11 8.76
CA SER A 97 -4.40 4.33 7.33
C SER A 97 -3.07 4.09 6.63
N VAL A 98 -3.14 3.83 5.32
CA VAL A 98 -1.98 3.57 4.48
C VAL A 98 -1.59 4.85 3.75
N GLU A 99 -0.31 5.20 3.88
CA GLU A 99 0.33 6.28 3.15
C GLU A 99 1.43 5.72 2.25
N MET A 100 1.53 6.26 1.04
CA MET A 100 2.50 5.88 0.03
C MET A 100 3.67 6.85 0.08
N PHE A 101 4.83 6.33 0.45
CA PHE A 101 6.11 7.03 0.39
C PHE A 101 6.65 6.86 -1.02
N ALA A 102 6.64 7.94 -1.79
CA ALA A 102 6.98 7.94 -3.20
C ALA A 102 8.48 8.12 -3.41
N PHE A 103 9.06 7.30 -4.29
CA PHE A 103 10.44 7.40 -4.71
C PHE A 103 10.54 7.46 -6.24
N MET A 104 11.51 8.21 -6.75
CA MET A 104 11.87 8.28 -8.16
C MET A 104 13.39 8.17 -8.29
N ASP A 105 13.85 7.22 -9.11
CA ASP A 105 15.28 6.91 -9.25
C ASP A 105 16.04 6.63 -7.94
N GLY A 106 15.32 6.21 -6.90
CA GLY A 106 15.86 5.95 -5.56
C GLY A 106 15.82 7.15 -4.62
N HIS A 107 15.42 8.32 -5.10
CA HIS A 107 15.24 9.54 -4.31
C HIS A 107 13.83 9.66 -3.75
N PHE A 108 13.72 10.12 -2.51
CA PHE A 108 12.45 10.32 -1.84
C PHE A 108 11.79 11.61 -2.32
N LEU A 109 10.54 11.50 -2.79
CA LEU A 109 9.77 12.62 -3.30
C LEU A 109 8.80 13.18 -2.26
N GLY A 110 8.29 12.33 -1.37
CA GLY A 110 7.31 12.72 -0.38
C GLY A 110 6.30 11.63 -0.07
N ILE A 111 5.26 12.03 0.65
CA ILE A 111 4.20 11.16 1.15
C ILE A 111 2.90 11.55 0.46
N SER A 112 2.12 10.54 0.06
CA SER A 112 0.79 10.73 -0.50
C SER A 112 -0.19 9.74 0.13
N PRO A 113 -1.49 10.07 0.24
CA PRO A 113 -2.50 9.10 0.63
C PRO A 113 -2.49 7.90 -0.31
N SER A 114 -2.70 6.69 0.22
CA SER A 114 -2.96 5.52 -0.64
C SER A 114 -4.25 5.74 -1.42
N HIS A 115 -4.22 5.36 -2.70
CA HIS A 115 -5.39 5.31 -3.58
C HIS A 115 -6.18 4.00 -3.40
#